data_AF-A0A2S6GXP3-F1
#
_entry.id   AF-A0A2S6GXP3-F1
#
_cell.length_a   1.000
_cell.length_b   1.000
_cell.length_c   1.000
_cell.angle_alpha   90.00
_cell.angle_beta   90.00
_cell.angle_gamma   90.00
#
_symmetry.space_group_name_H-M   'P 1'
#
loop_
_entity.id
_entity.type
_entity.pdbx_description
1 polymer ?
#
loop_
_entity_poly.entity_id
_entity_poly.type
_entity_poly.pdbx_seq_one_letter_code
_entity_poly.pdbx_strand_id
1 'polypeptide(L)' 'MAKEVQMSIKMEQDLRDRFMAVAAERHRPAAQIIRDLMRLYIADSETPNALTADTIRKARKGEEVFNASSPSDLFKQLGI' A
#
# COMPACT_ATOMS: atom_id res chain seq x y z
N MET A 1 25.87 -4.83 -5.15
CA MET A 1 24.91 -4.67 -6.26
C MET A 1 23.94 -5.83 -6.20
N ALA A 2 22.64 -5.57 -6.08
CA ALA A 2 21.65 -6.65 -6.03
C ALA A 2 21.61 -7.33 -7.41
N LYS A 3 21.58 -8.66 -7.42
CA LYS A 3 21.50 -9.45 -8.66
C LYS A 3 20.17 -9.16 -9.34
N GLU A 4 20.21 -8.75 -10.60
CA GLU A 4 18.99 -8.62 -11.40
C GLU A 4 18.35 -10.00 -11.57
N VAL A 5 17.04 -10.08 -11.34
CA VAL A 5 16.26 -11.32 -11.44
C VAL A 5 15.26 -11.18 -12.58
N GLN A 6 15.18 -12.18 -13.45
CA GLN A 6 14.20 -12.25 -14.52
C GLN A 6 12.93 -12.94 -14.02
N MET A 7 11.78 -12.32 -14.25
CA MET A 7 10.46 -12.89 -14.00
C MET A 7 9.74 -13.10 -15.34
N SER A 8 9.18 -14.29 -15.56
CA SER A 8 8.37 -14.62 -16.73
C SER A 8 6.92 -14.83 -16.29
N ILE A 9 5.98 -14.18 -16.97
CA ILE A 9 4.54 -14.23 -16.67
C ILE A 9 3.81 -14.74 -17.91
N LYS A 10 2.96 -15.76 -17.74
CA LYS A 10 1.98 -16.16 -18.75
C LYS A 10 0.76 -15.25 -18.66
N MET A 11 0.29 -14.74 -19.79
CA MET A 11 -0.85 -13.83 -19.88
C MET A 11 -1.60 -14.05 -21.19
N GLU A 12 -2.87 -13.62 -21.25
CA GLU A 12 -3.62 -13.67 -22.51
C GLU A 12 -2.99 -12.75 -23.56
N GLN A 13 -3.06 -13.17 -24.82
CA GLN A 13 -2.50 -12.40 -25.93
C GLN A 13 -3.16 -11.02 -26.06
N ASP A 14 -4.48 -10.94 -25.96
CA ASP A 14 -5.22 -9.67 -26.05
C ASP A 14 -4.80 -8.70 -24.93
N LEU A 15 -4.64 -9.20 -23.70
CA LEU A 15 -4.20 -8.39 -22.57
C LEU A 15 -2.79 -7.82 -22.80
N ARG A 16 -1.86 -8.66 -23.30
CA ARG A 16 -0.50 -8.23 -23.65
C ARG A 16 -0.54 -7.13 -24.70
N ASP A 17 -1.27 -7.33 -25.78
CA ASP A 17 -1.26 -6.42 -26.92
C ASP A 17 -1.87 -5.06 -26.54
N ARG A 18 -2.97 -5.06 -25.77
CA ARG A 18 -3.56 -3.84 -25.19
C ARG A 18 -2.63 -3.14 -24.21
N PHE A 19 -1.96 -3.89 -23.34
CA PHE A 19 -1.00 -3.30 -22.40
C PHE A 19 0.19 -2.65 -23.12
N MET A 20 0.71 -3.29 -24.16
CA MET A 20 1.80 -2.77 -24.96
C MET A 20 1.39 -1.50 -25.74
N ALA A 21 0.18 -1.45 -26.29
CA ALA A 21 -0.34 -0.26 -26.95
C ALA A 21 -0.40 0.95 -25.98
N VAL A 22 -0.94 0.75 -24.77
CA VAL A 22 -1.01 1.80 -23.74
C VAL A 22 0.38 2.22 -23.25
N ALA A 23 1.31 1.27 -23.11
CA ALA A 23 2.68 1.56 -22.72
C ALA A 23 3.41 2.41 -23.78
N ALA A 24 3.19 2.10 -25.06
CA ALA A 24 3.75 2.84 -26.20
C ALA A 24 3.18 4.27 -26.27
N GLU A 25 1.87 4.43 -26.12
CA GLU A 25 1.20 5.75 -26.07
C GLU A 25 1.76 6.62 -24.93
N ARG A 26 2.05 6.01 -23.78
CA ARG A 26 2.64 6.70 -22.63
C ARG A 26 4.15 6.91 -22.75
N HIS A 27 4.80 6.44 -23.82
CA HIS A 27 6.25 6.44 -23.99
C HIS A 27 7.03 5.85 -22.81
N ARG A 28 6.48 4.80 -22.18
CA ARG A 28 7.07 4.16 -21.00
C ARG A 28 7.35 2.69 -21.27
N PRO A 29 8.51 2.15 -20.85
CA PRO A 29 8.77 0.73 -20.96
C PRO A 29 7.76 -0.09 -20.16
N ALA A 30 7.18 -1.12 -20.78
CA ALA A 30 6.22 -2.03 -20.15
C ALA A 30 6.74 -2.59 -18.81
N ALA A 31 8.02 -3.00 -18.76
CA ALA A 31 8.65 -3.50 -17.54
C ALA A 31 8.73 -2.44 -16.43
N GLN A 32 8.87 -1.15 -16.77
CA GLN A 32 8.85 -0.07 -15.78
C GLN A 32 7.45 0.08 -15.18
N ILE A 33 6.42 0.02 -16.02
CA ILE A 33 5.02 0.11 -15.56
C ILE A 33 4.71 -1.06 -14.62
N ILE A 34 5.09 -2.29 -14.98
CA ILE A 34 4.90 -3.46 -14.10
C ILE A 34 5.64 -3.28 -12.78
N ARG A 35 6.90 -2.82 -12.79
CA ARG A 35 7.66 -2.57 -11.56
C ARG A 35 7.01 -1.53 -10.67
N ASP A 36 6.42 -0.49 -11.23
CA ASP A 36 5.71 0.53 -10.44
C ASP A 36 4.38 0.00 -9.91
N LEU A 37 3.64 -0.77 -10.69
CA LEU A 37 2.43 -1.45 -10.23
C LEU A 37 2.72 -2.42 -9.08
N MET A 38 3.84 -3.15 -9.14
CA MET A 38 4.28 -4.02 -8.04
C MET A 38 4.56 -3.23 -6.76
N ARG A 39 5.26 -2.09 -6.87
CA ARG A 39 5.53 -1.23 -5.70
C ARG A 39 4.24 -0.68 -5.12
N LEU A 40 3.31 -0.25 -5.97
CA LEU A 40 2.00 0.23 -5.55
C LEU A 40 1.22 -0.88 -4.85
N TYR A 41 1.23 -2.11 -5.38
CA TYR A 41 0.54 -3.25 -4.79
C TYR A 41 1.13 -3.64 -3.42
N ILE A 42 2.45 -3.60 -3.27
CA ILE A 42 3.12 -3.82 -1.97
C ILE A 42 2.72 -2.71 -1.00
N ALA A 43 2.82 -1.44 -1.41
CA ALA A 43 2.48 -0.31 -0.55
C ALA A 43 1.01 -0.33 -0.09
N ASP A 44 0.09 -0.71 -0.99
CA ASP A 44 -1.33 -0.89 -0.67
C ASP A 44 -1.53 -2.04 0.32
N SER A 45 -0.84 -3.17 0.12
CA SER A 45 -0.90 -4.33 1.04
C SER A 45 -0.30 -4.03 2.42
N GLU A 46 0.67 -3.12 2.49
CA GLU A 46 1.30 -2.65 3.73
C GLU A 46 0.56 -1.46 4.35
N THR A 47 -0.57 -1.02 3.79
CA THR A 47 -1.38 0.08 4.33
C THR A 47 -2.71 -0.46 4.87
N PRO A 48 -3.06 -0.21 6.14
CA PRO A 48 -2.23 0.43 7.16
C PRO A 48 -1.03 -0.43 7.55
N ASN A 49 0.07 0.21 7.94
CA ASN A 49 1.27 -0.50 8.39
C ASN A 49 0.94 -1.42 9.58
N ALA A 50 1.79 -2.41 9.83
CA ALA A 50 1.54 -3.43 10.84
C ALA A 50 1.18 -2.85 12.23
N LEU A 51 1.84 -1.76 12.63
CA LEU A 51 1.54 -1.08 13.89
C LEU A 51 0.15 -0.45 13.90
N THR A 52 -0.22 0.25 12.83
CA THR A 52 -1.53 0.90 12.70
C THR A 52 -2.66 -0.15 12.59
N ALA A 53 -2.43 -1.25 11.87
CA ALA A 53 -3.36 -2.36 11.81
C ALA A 53 -3.56 -3.00 13.20
N ASP A 54 -2.49 -3.14 13.98
CA ASP A 54 -2.53 -3.67 15.35
C ASP A 54 -3.30 -2.75 16.30
N THR A 55 -3.01 -1.44 16.29
CA THR A 55 -3.71 -0.47 17.15
C THR A 55 -5.20 -0.42 16.84
N ILE A 56 -5.60 -0.45 15.56
CA ILE A 56 -7.02 -0.55 15.16
C ILE A 56 -7.66 -1.83 15.72
N ARG A 57 -6.97 -2.96 15.62
CA ARG A 57 -7.47 -4.25 16.11
C ARG A 57 -7.63 -4.27 17.64
N LYS A 58 -6.67 -3.73 18.38
CA LYS A 58 -6.73 -3.57 19.84
C LYS A 58 -7.88 -2.66 20.25
N ALA A 59 -7.99 -1.49 19.62
CA ALA A 59 -9.08 -0.54 19.87
C ALA A 59 -10.47 -1.17 19.66
N ARG A 60 -10.64 -1.98 18.59
CA ARG A 60 -11.90 -2.73 18.34
C ARG A 60 -12.25 -3.75 19.41
N LYS A 61 -11.26 -4.28 20.13
CA LYS A 61 -11.45 -5.17 21.28
C LYS A 61 -11.64 -4.43 22.60
N GLY A 62 -11.59 -3.09 22.59
CA GLY A 62 -11.58 -2.28 23.80
C GLY A 62 -10.22 -2.27 24.52
N GLU A 63 -9.18 -2.80 23.89
CA GLU A 63 -7.80 -2.79 24.41
C GLU A 63 -7.14 -1.45 24.06
N GLU A 64 -6.41 -0.87 25.02
CA GLU A 64 -5.70 0.41 24.83
C GLU A 64 -6.61 1.58 24.40
N VAL A 65 -7.88 1.54 24.81
CA VAL A 65 -8.86 2.63 24.60
C VAL A 65 -8.96 3.49 25.86
N PHE A 66 -8.87 4.81 25.67
CA PHE A 66 -8.98 5.81 26.74
C PHE A 66 -10.19 6.71 26.49
N ASN A 67 -10.80 7.21 27.57
CA ASN A 67 -11.97 8.07 27.50
C ASN A 67 -11.65 9.45 28.09
N ALA A 68 -12.17 10.49 27.45
CA ALA A 68 -12.12 11.85 27.95
C ALA A 68 -13.55 12.39 28.11
N SER A 69 -13.76 13.12 29.21
CA SER A 69 -15.06 13.70 29.56
C SER A 69 -15.37 14.99 28.79
N SER A 70 -14.35 15.64 28.25
CA SER A 70 -14.44 16.89 27.49
C SER A 70 -13.23 17.06 26.57
N PRO A 71 -13.27 17.96 25.56
CA PRO A 71 -12.10 18.28 24.75
C PRO A 71 -10.92 18.79 25.58
N SER A 72 -11.16 19.61 26.61
CA SER A 72 -10.10 20.12 27.50
C SER A 72 -9.43 19.00 28.31
N ASP A 73 -10.21 18.01 28.76
CA ASP A 73 -9.70 16.81 29.42
C ASP A 73 -8.87 15.96 28.46
N LEU A 74 -9.32 15.79 27.21
CA LEU A 74 -8.57 15.09 26.17
C LEU A 74 -7.19 15.73 25.91
N PHE A 75 -7.14 17.05 25.71
CA PHE A 75 -5.88 17.76 25.47
C PHE A 75 -4.92 17.62 26.66
N LYS A 76 -5.45 17.76 27.88
CA LYS A 76 -4.68 17.53 29.10
C LYS A 76 -4.10 16.12 29.18
N GLN A 77 -4.87 15.09 28.80
CA GLN A 77 -4.40 13.70 28.78
C GLN A 77 -3.34 13.44 27.69
N LEU A 78 -3.47 14.10 26.54
CA LEU A 78 -2.52 14.00 25.43
C LEU A 78 -1.25 14.85 25.62
N GLY A 79 -1.23 15.76 26.60
CA GLY A 79 -0.08 16.64 26.87
C GLY A 79 0.16 17.69 25.79
N ILE A 80 -0.89 18.08 25.06
CA ILE A 80 -0.87 19.10 24.00
C ILE A 80 -1.81 20.26 24.32
#